data_AF-A0A7C6LVV3-F1
#
_entry.id   AF-A0A7C6LVV3-F1
#
_cell.length_a   1.000
_cell.length_b   1.000
_cell.length_c   1.000
_cell.angle_alpha   90.00
_cell.angle_beta   90.00
_cell.angle_gamma   90.00
#
_symmetry.space_group_name_H-M   'P 1'
#
loop_
_entity.id
_entity.type
_entity.pdbx_description
1 polymer ?
#
loop_
_entity_poly.entity_id
_entity_poly.type
_entity_poly.pdbx_seq_one_letter_code
_entity_poly.pdbx_strand_id
1 'polypeptide(L)'
;NFTADLTILEEGNELIKRIKEGGTLPMITSCSPGWINFIEGRYDHLLDHLSTCKSPQQMFGALSKSYYSEITGIDPKDIYTVSIMPCTAKKFEAQRPEMKTNGVQEVDAVLTTRELARMIESAGIDFVDLEEGQFDNPFGIGTGAGAIFGATGGVMEAALRTAYEVITGKGLPNLNFTEVRGLEGIKESTVDIDGLELKVAVAHGLGNAKKLLKQIEKGESPYAFIEIMACPGGCIGGGGQPIKSTMDVKAKRIDAIYQIDEDLPLRKSHKNPDVMELYEKYLGEPLGHKSHELLHTHYKSRGLKYNFAELME
;
A
#
# COMPACT_ATOMS: atom_id res chain seq x y z
N ASN A 1 9.77 1.38 -0.12
CA ASN A 1 9.71 -0.11 -0.14
C ASN A 1 9.80 -0.70 1.25
N PHE A 2 10.74 -0.26 2.11
CA PHE A 2 10.80 -0.70 3.52
C PHE A 2 9.43 -0.72 4.23
N THR A 3 8.69 0.39 4.23
CA THR A 3 7.35 0.42 4.87
C THR A 3 6.24 -0.23 4.07
N ALA A 4 6.48 -0.59 2.80
CA ALA A 4 5.56 -1.48 2.09
C ALA A 4 5.66 -2.90 2.67
N ASP A 5 6.87 -3.35 3.03
CA ASP A 5 7.05 -4.61 3.75
C ASP A 5 6.33 -4.61 5.11
N LEU A 6 6.33 -3.48 5.83
CA LEU A 6 5.53 -3.31 7.05
C LEU A 6 4.03 -3.38 6.79
N THR A 7 3.54 -2.70 5.75
CA THR A 7 2.13 -2.78 5.37
C THR A 7 1.71 -4.22 5.10
N ILE A 8 2.54 -5.00 4.41
CA ILE A 8 2.26 -6.42 4.14
C ILE A 8 2.21 -7.26 5.41
N LEU A 9 3.09 -7.01 6.38
CA LEU A 9 3.06 -7.71 7.65
C LEU A 9 1.79 -7.40 8.44
N GLU A 10 1.44 -6.12 8.59
CA GLU A 10 0.22 -5.74 9.32
C GLU A 10 -1.04 -6.20 8.59
N GLU A 11 -1.15 -5.95 7.28
CA GLU A 11 -2.34 -6.27 6.48
C GLU A 11 -2.50 -7.78 6.30
N GLY A 12 -1.40 -8.51 6.13
CA GLY A 12 -1.40 -9.97 6.12
C GLY A 12 -1.88 -10.56 7.44
N ASN A 13 -1.40 -10.05 8.58
CA ASN A 13 -1.88 -10.49 9.89
C ASN A 13 -3.34 -10.08 10.14
N GLU A 14 -3.77 -8.90 9.68
CA GLU A 14 -5.16 -8.45 9.78
C GLU A 14 -6.10 -9.38 9.01
N LEU A 15 -5.73 -9.77 7.79
CA LEU A 15 -6.48 -10.74 6.99
C LEU A 15 -6.61 -12.07 7.73
N ILE A 16 -5.49 -12.60 8.25
CA ILE A 16 -5.46 -13.86 9.00
C ILE A 16 -6.37 -13.78 10.23
N LYS A 17 -6.31 -12.67 10.97
CA LYS A 17 -7.14 -12.44 12.15
C LYS A 17 -8.63 -12.42 11.79
N ARG A 18 -9.03 -11.66 10.76
CA ARG A 18 -10.43 -11.61 10.29
C ARG A 18 -10.95 -12.97 9.87
N ILE A 19 -10.14 -13.78 9.17
CA ILE A 19 -10.52 -15.14 8.78
C ILE A 19 -10.71 -16.03 10.02
N LYS A 20 -9.78 -16.01 10.98
CA LYS A 20 -9.80 -16.90 12.16
C LYS A 20 -10.88 -16.52 13.17
N GLU A 21 -11.12 -15.23 13.37
CA GLU A 21 -12.02 -14.71 14.40
C GLU A 21 -13.42 -14.36 13.88
N GLY A 22 -13.69 -14.58 12.58
CA GLY A 22 -14.99 -14.26 11.98
C GLY A 22 -15.25 -12.75 11.84
N GLY A 23 -14.21 -11.98 11.52
CA GLY A 23 -14.30 -10.55 11.24
C GLY A 23 -14.93 -10.24 9.87
N THR A 24 -15.10 -8.96 9.57
CA THR A 24 -15.73 -8.49 8.33
C THR A 24 -14.91 -8.87 7.09
N LEU A 25 -15.52 -9.66 6.19
CA LEU A 25 -14.98 -10.08 4.90
C LEU A 25 -15.94 -9.71 3.75
N PRO A 26 -15.45 -9.44 2.53
CA PRO A 26 -14.04 -9.38 2.13
C PRO A 26 -13.29 -8.25 2.84
N MET A 27 -12.01 -8.47 3.15
CA MET A 27 -11.12 -7.37 3.51
C MET A 27 -10.66 -6.67 2.23
N ILE A 28 -10.60 -5.34 2.24
CA ILE A 28 -10.24 -4.52 1.09
C ILE A 28 -9.02 -3.68 1.44
N THR A 29 -8.01 -3.66 0.55
CA THR A 29 -6.79 -2.90 0.78
C THR A 29 -7.03 -1.41 0.95
N SER A 30 -6.19 -0.74 1.74
CA SER A 30 -6.36 0.68 2.09
C SER A 30 -5.28 1.63 1.57
N CYS A 31 -4.24 1.11 0.90
CA CYS A 31 -3.03 1.88 0.57
C CYS A 31 -3.23 2.98 -0.50
N SER A 32 -4.32 2.93 -1.29
CA SER A 32 -4.62 3.85 -2.39
C SER A 32 -5.55 5.00 -1.93
N PRO A 33 -5.06 6.24 -1.75
CA PRO A 33 -5.88 7.33 -1.21
C PRO A 33 -7.01 7.78 -2.15
N GLY A 34 -6.85 7.58 -3.46
CA GLY A 34 -7.94 7.82 -4.41
C GLY A 34 -9.10 6.84 -4.23
N TRP A 35 -8.80 5.61 -3.80
CA TRP A 35 -9.78 4.60 -3.44
C TRP A 35 -10.44 4.92 -2.09
N ILE A 36 -9.64 5.25 -1.07
CA ILE A 36 -10.17 5.69 0.24
C ILE A 36 -11.14 6.87 0.10
N ASN A 37 -10.77 7.89 -0.68
CA ASN A 37 -11.66 9.02 -0.94
C ASN A 37 -12.96 8.62 -1.65
N PHE A 38 -12.94 7.59 -2.49
CA PHE A 38 -14.10 7.10 -3.20
C PHE A 38 -15.07 6.35 -2.28
N ILE A 39 -14.56 5.42 -1.46
CA ILE A 39 -15.38 4.63 -0.53
C ILE A 39 -15.95 5.52 0.59
N GLU A 40 -15.15 6.40 1.21
CA GLU A 40 -15.64 7.32 2.26
C GLU A 40 -16.73 8.28 1.80
N GLY A 41 -16.79 8.56 0.48
CA GLY A 41 -17.76 9.47 -0.11
C GLY A 41 -18.98 8.78 -0.70
N ARG A 42 -18.89 7.51 -1.13
CA ARG A 42 -19.97 6.84 -1.90
C ARG A 42 -20.45 5.51 -1.34
N TYR A 43 -19.65 4.89 -0.48
CA TYR A 43 -19.85 3.53 0.03
C TYR A 43 -19.41 3.48 1.50
N ASP A 44 -19.77 4.51 2.26
CA ASP A 44 -19.35 4.71 3.65
C ASP A 44 -19.90 3.65 4.62
N HIS A 45 -21.02 3.02 4.27
CA HIS A 45 -21.55 1.85 4.97
C HIS A 45 -20.72 0.57 4.78
N LEU A 46 -19.71 0.58 3.90
CA LEU A 46 -18.78 -0.54 3.69
C LEU A 46 -17.38 -0.30 4.30
N LEU A 47 -17.20 0.75 5.12
CA LEU A 47 -15.86 1.10 5.65
C LEU A 47 -15.25 0.00 6.52
N ASP A 48 -16.05 -0.83 7.18
CA ASP A 48 -15.56 -1.96 7.99
C ASP A 48 -14.85 -3.04 7.16
N HIS A 49 -15.06 -3.05 5.84
CA HIS A 49 -14.32 -3.92 4.94
C HIS A 49 -12.88 -3.44 4.70
N LEU A 50 -12.56 -2.17 4.93
CA LEU A 50 -11.20 -1.66 4.71
C LEU A 50 -10.23 -2.25 5.73
N SER A 51 -9.02 -2.60 5.27
CA SER A 51 -7.88 -2.81 6.16
C SER A 51 -7.65 -1.54 6.97
N THR A 52 -7.39 -1.72 8.26
CA THR A 52 -7.05 -0.62 9.17
C THR A 52 -5.60 -0.17 9.01
N CYS A 53 -4.79 -0.87 8.22
CA CYS A 53 -3.39 -0.51 7.98
C CYS A 53 -3.29 0.87 7.32
N LYS A 54 -2.34 1.68 7.79
CA LYS A 54 -1.89 2.88 7.09
C LYS A 54 -1.21 2.50 5.78
N SER A 55 -1.16 3.43 4.83
CA SER A 55 -0.37 3.21 3.63
C SER A 55 1.14 3.24 3.92
N PRO A 56 1.99 2.69 3.03
CA PRO A 56 3.44 2.72 3.20
C PRO A 56 4.00 4.14 3.45
N GLN A 57 3.41 5.17 2.83
CA GLN A 57 3.80 6.57 3.06
C GLN A 57 3.57 6.99 4.52
N GLN A 58 2.39 6.68 5.06
CA GLN A 58 2.02 7.13 6.40
C GLN A 58 2.69 6.28 7.48
N MET A 59 2.86 4.98 7.25
CA MET A 59 3.71 4.14 8.12
C MET A 59 5.13 4.71 8.21
N PHE A 60 5.72 5.14 7.08
CA PHE A 60 7.04 5.78 7.10
C PHE A 60 7.03 7.09 7.87
N GLY A 61 6.02 7.94 7.63
CA GLY A 61 5.85 9.20 8.34
C GLY A 61 5.76 8.99 9.86
N ALA A 62 4.89 8.09 10.32
CA ALA A 62 4.76 7.74 11.73
C ALA A 62 6.09 7.28 12.34
N LEU A 63 6.82 6.38 11.67
CA LEU A 63 8.14 5.91 12.14
C LEU A 63 9.21 7.01 12.15
N SER A 64 9.18 7.93 11.17
CA SER A 64 10.11 9.06 11.13
C SER A 64 9.92 10.01 12.33
N LYS A 65 8.69 10.17 12.81
CA LYS A 65 8.36 11.04 13.96
C LYS A 65 8.36 10.33 15.32
N SER A 66 8.55 9.01 15.32
CA SER A 66 8.56 8.17 16.53
C SER A 66 9.91 7.46 16.65
N TYR A 67 10.05 6.27 16.08
CA TYR A 67 11.27 5.47 16.14
C TYR A 67 12.54 6.23 15.76
N TYR A 68 12.54 6.91 14.61
CA TYR A 68 13.72 7.66 14.15
C TYR A 68 14.06 8.83 15.07
N SER A 69 13.04 9.54 15.57
CA SER A 69 13.21 10.61 16.56
C SER A 69 13.85 10.08 17.84
N GLU A 70 13.39 8.93 18.35
CA GLU A 70 13.92 8.33 19.58
C GLU A 70 15.38 7.88 19.43
N ILE A 71 15.73 7.21 18.32
CA ILE A 71 17.10 6.69 18.14
C ILE A 71 18.13 7.78 17.80
N THR A 72 17.69 8.90 17.24
CA THR A 72 18.58 10.03 16.88
C THR A 72 18.59 11.15 17.93
N GLY A 73 17.60 11.17 18.83
CA GLY A 73 17.41 12.23 19.81
C GLY A 73 16.93 13.56 19.20
N ILE A 74 16.52 13.58 17.94
CA ILE A 74 15.97 14.76 17.27
C ILE A 74 14.49 14.90 17.65
N ASP A 75 14.08 16.07 18.12
CA ASP A 75 12.68 16.34 18.44
C ASP A 75 11.79 16.11 17.19
N PRO A 76 10.65 15.40 17.30
CA PRO A 76 9.78 15.13 16.16
C PRO A 76 9.39 16.38 15.35
N LYS A 77 9.32 17.55 15.99
CA LYS A 77 8.99 18.84 15.34
C LYS A 77 10.10 19.35 14.42
N ASP A 78 11.33 18.91 14.64
CA ASP A 78 12.54 19.32 13.90
C ASP A 78 12.87 18.34 12.76
N ILE A 79 12.12 17.24 12.65
CA ILE A 79 12.21 16.29 11.54
C ILE A 79 11.26 16.78 10.45
N TYR A 80 11.72 16.86 9.20
CA TYR A 80 10.88 17.19 8.05
C TYR A 80 10.86 16.02 7.06
N THR A 81 9.70 15.39 6.90
CA THR A 81 9.54 14.14 6.15
C THR A 81 8.91 14.43 4.79
N VAL A 82 9.71 14.25 3.73
CA VAL A 82 9.27 14.43 2.34
C VAL A 82 9.13 13.07 1.66
N SER A 83 8.02 12.85 0.97
CA SER A 83 7.82 11.65 0.16
C SER A 83 7.71 11.99 -1.32
N ILE A 84 8.29 11.13 -2.17
CA ILE A 84 8.19 11.22 -3.62
C ILE A 84 7.20 10.16 -4.10
N MET A 85 6.12 10.58 -4.75
CA MET A 85 4.98 9.71 -5.06
C MET A 85 4.55 9.82 -6.51
N PRO A 86 4.15 8.73 -7.19
CA PRO A 86 3.55 8.79 -8.51
C PRO A 86 2.08 9.25 -8.47
N CYS A 87 1.60 9.79 -7.33
CA CYS A 87 0.20 10.04 -7.05
C CYS A 87 -0.02 11.45 -6.48
N THR A 88 -1.02 12.17 -7.00
CA THR A 88 -1.44 13.46 -6.46
C THR A 88 -2.28 13.32 -5.20
N ALA A 89 -3.09 12.26 -5.09
CA ALA A 89 -3.93 12.03 -3.92
C ALA A 89 -3.14 11.71 -2.64
N LYS A 90 -1.86 11.34 -2.75
CA LYS A 90 -0.95 11.19 -1.61
C LYS A 90 -0.69 12.50 -0.86
N LYS A 91 -0.76 13.66 -1.56
CA LYS A 91 -0.73 14.99 -0.92
C LYS A 91 -1.93 15.18 0.03
N PHE A 92 -3.12 14.76 -0.41
CA PHE A 92 -4.33 14.82 0.42
C PHE A 92 -4.24 13.86 1.61
N GLU A 93 -3.74 12.63 1.39
CA GLU A 93 -3.55 11.66 2.47
C GLU A 93 -2.61 12.20 3.57
N ALA A 94 -1.49 12.83 3.17
CA ALA A 94 -0.55 13.46 4.08
C ALA A 94 -1.14 14.61 4.90
N GLN A 95 -2.27 15.18 4.49
CA GLN A 95 -2.93 16.30 5.17
C GLN A 95 -4.12 15.87 6.03
N ARG A 96 -4.42 14.56 6.09
CA ARG A 96 -5.52 14.07 6.92
C ARG A 96 -5.26 14.40 8.41
N PRO A 97 -6.26 14.94 9.14
CA PRO A 97 -6.08 15.37 10.53
C PRO A 97 -5.59 14.27 11.48
N GLU A 98 -5.98 13.04 11.21
CA GLU A 98 -5.61 11.83 11.97
C GLU A 98 -4.20 11.28 11.63
N MET A 99 -3.53 11.80 10.59
CA MET A 99 -2.16 11.36 10.21
C MET A 99 -1.12 12.16 10.99
N LYS A 100 -1.17 12.02 12.32
CA LYS A 100 -0.28 12.70 13.26
C LYS A 100 0.31 11.71 14.26
N THR A 101 1.59 11.87 14.50
CA THR A 101 2.34 11.12 15.52
C THR A 101 3.06 12.12 16.40
N ASN A 102 3.05 11.93 17.71
CA ASN A 102 3.70 12.85 18.67
C ASN A 102 3.28 14.32 18.51
N GLY A 103 2.02 14.57 18.15
CA GLY A 103 1.45 15.91 17.99
C GLY A 103 1.83 16.64 16.70
N VAL A 104 2.70 16.06 15.85
CA VAL A 104 3.15 16.63 14.57
C VAL A 104 2.62 15.83 13.39
N GLN A 105 2.65 16.42 12.19
CA GLN A 105 2.22 15.74 10.97
C GLN A 105 3.20 14.61 10.63
N GLU A 106 2.69 13.45 10.22
CA GLU A 106 3.54 12.29 9.88
C GLU A 106 4.38 12.53 8.63
N VAL A 107 3.77 13.14 7.61
CA VAL A 107 4.43 13.50 6.35
C VAL A 107 4.17 14.97 6.06
N ASP A 108 5.25 15.75 5.98
CA ASP A 108 5.18 17.21 5.87
C ASP A 108 4.99 17.68 4.42
N ALA A 109 5.61 16.96 3.48
CA ALA A 109 5.48 17.26 2.06
C ALA A 109 5.42 15.99 1.21
N VAL A 110 4.65 16.09 0.12
CA VAL A 110 4.59 15.05 -0.91
C VAL A 110 4.87 15.71 -2.24
N LEU A 111 5.93 15.27 -2.92
CA LEU A 111 6.26 15.68 -4.28
C LEU A 111 5.88 14.56 -5.25
N THR A 112 5.41 14.94 -6.42
CA THR A 112 5.17 14.00 -7.51
C THR A 112 6.46 13.66 -8.25
N THR A 113 6.48 12.56 -8.99
CA THR A 113 7.60 12.21 -9.89
C THR A 113 7.96 13.39 -10.82
N ARG A 114 6.97 14.14 -11.31
CA ARG A 114 7.20 15.34 -12.13
C ARG A 114 7.76 16.53 -11.37
N GLU A 115 7.43 16.68 -10.09
CA GLU A 115 7.99 17.76 -9.26
C GLU A 115 9.45 17.46 -8.92
N LEU A 116 9.78 16.20 -8.59
CA LEU A 116 11.16 15.77 -8.39
C LEU A 116 12.00 15.96 -9.66
N ALA A 117 11.51 15.51 -10.82
CA ALA A 117 12.25 15.67 -12.08
C ALA A 117 12.60 17.14 -12.37
N ARG A 118 11.62 18.05 -12.19
CA ARG A 118 11.86 19.49 -12.35
C ARG A 118 12.83 20.05 -11.33
N MET A 119 12.85 19.54 -10.09
CA MET A 119 13.78 19.97 -9.05
C MET A 119 15.22 19.56 -9.40
N ILE A 120 15.42 18.34 -9.89
CA ILE A 120 16.71 17.84 -10.36
C ILE A 120 17.23 18.68 -11.53
N GLU A 121 16.38 18.92 -12.55
CA GLU A 121 16.72 19.76 -13.70
C GLU A 121 17.07 21.20 -13.28
N SER A 122 16.29 21.80 -12.39
CA SER A 122 16.50 23.17 -11.93
C SER A 122 17.77 23.33 -11.09
N ALA A 123 18.22 22.25 -10.44
CA ALA A 123 19.48 22.23 -9.69
C ALA A 123 20.71 22.04 -10.60
N GLY A 124 20.52 21.78 -11.90
CA GLY A 124 21.61 21.51 -12.84
C GLY A 124 22.29 20.15 -12.61
N ILE A 125 21.57 19.18 -12.02
CA ILE A 125 22.08 17.84 -11.77
C ILE A 125 21.94 17.00 -13.04
N ASP A 126 23.05 16.41 -13.49
CA ASP A 126 23.04 15.42 -14.56
C ASP A 126 22.63 14.06 -14.02
N PHE A 127 21.32 13.78 -14.04
CA PHE A 127 20.76 12.58 -13.41
C PHE A 127 21.19 11.27 -14.08
N VAL A 128 21.47 11.29 -15.39
CA VAL A 128 21.76 10.06 -16.15
C VAL A 128 23.14 9.51 -15.79
N ASP A 129 24.08 10.41 -15.50
CA ASP A 129 25.48 10.08 -15.26
C ASP A 129 25.87 10.14 -13.76
N LEU A 130 24.89 10.08 -12.84
CA LEU A 130 25.15 9.98 -11.41
C LEU A 130 25.74 8.62 -11.03
N GLU A 131 26.69 8.65 -10.10
CA GLU A 131 27.15 7.43 -9.41
C GLU A 131 26.03 6.83 -8.55
N GLU A 132 26.01 5.50 -8.45
CA GLU A 132 25.05 4.80 -7.60
C GLU A 132 25.32 5.10 -6.12
N GLY A 133 24.32 5.67 -5.44
CA GLY A 133 24.31 5.86 -4.00
C GLY A 133 23.68 4.68 -3.24
N GLN A 134 23.67 4.79 -1.91
CA GLN A 134 22.98 3.84 -1.03
C GLN A 134 21.89 4.55 -0.23
N PHE A 135 20.85 3.79 0.16
CA PHE A 135 19.82 4.28 1.05
C PHE A 135 20.29 4.26 2.51
N ASP A 136 19.75 5.17 3.32
CA ASP A 136 20.11 5.30 4.73
C ASP A 136 19.40 4.29 5.65
N ASN A 137 20.13 3.81 6.67
CA ASN A 137 19.56 3.02 7.76
C ASN A 137 18.85 3.92 8.79
N PRO A 138 17.81 3.42 9.49
CA PRO A 138 17.31 2.04 9.53
C PRO A 138 16.17 1.73 8.54
N PHE A 139 15.92 2.59 7.54
CA PHE A 139 14.76 2.45 6.63
C PHE A 139 15.14 2.13 5.18
N GLY A 140 16.39 1.76 4.94
CA GLY A 140 16.97 1.68 3.60
C GLY A 140 16.63 0.39 2.85
N ILE A 141 16.52 -0.75 3.55
CA ILE A 141 16.34 -2.05 2.90
C ILE A 141 14.87 -2.31 2.59
N GLY A 142 14.54 -2.55 1.32
CA GLY A 142 13.23 -3.04 0.90
C GLY A 142 13.35 -4.37 0.17
N THR A 143 12.31 -5.20 0.25
CA THR A 143 12.27 -6.47 -0.49
C THR A 143 11.63 -6.32 -1.86
N GLY A 144 11.79 -7.34 -2.70
CA GLY A 144 11.08 -7.45 -3.98
C GLY A 144 9.56 -7.43 -3.84
N ALA A 145 9.01 -7.97 -2.74
CA ALA A 145 7.58 -7.83 -2.42
C ALA A 145 7.20 -6.36 -2.19
N GLY A 146 8.04 -5.59 -1.49
CA GLY A 146 7.86 -4.14 -1.34
C GLY A 146 8.03 -3.36 -2.65
N ALA A 147 8.83 -3.87 -3.60
CA ALA A 147 9.05 -3.22 -4.90
C ALA A 147 7.85 -3.31 -5.84
N ILE A 148 7.16 -4.45 -5.88
CA ILE A 148 6.04 -4.69 -6.81
C ILE A 148 4.75 -3.94 -6.44
N PHE A 149 4.66 -3.30 -5.27
CA PHE A 149 3.54 -2.44 -4.84
C PHE A 149 3.11 -1.40 -5.87
N GLY A 150 4.04 -0.98 -6.74
CA GLY A 150 3.77 -0.01 -7.79
C GLY A 150 2.79 -0.51 -8.87
N ALA A 151 2.75 -1.83 -9.11
CA ALA A 151 1.89 -2.46 -10.10
C ALA A 151 0.54 -2.89 -9.49
N THR A 152 -0.50 -2.86 -10.32
CA THR A 152 -1.78 -3.50 -9.95
C THR A 152 -1.59 -4.99 -9.72
N GLY A 153 -2.00 -5.48 -8.54
CA GLY A 153 -1.82 -6.85 -8.10
C GLY A 153 -0.53 -7.10 -7.32
N GLY A 154 0.38 -6.12 -7.25
CA GLY A 154 1.62 -6.27 -6.49
C GLY A 154 1.40 -6.32 -4.99
N VAL A 155 0.42 -5.58 -4.47
CA VAL A 155 0.06 -5.61 -3.03
C VAL A 155 -0.56 -6.96 -2.69
N MET A 156 -1.50 -7.42 -3.52
CA MET A 156 -2.12 -8.74 -3.42
C MET A 156 -1.06 -9.85 -3.44
N GLU A 157 -0.17 -9.83 -4.42
CA GLU A 157 0.90 -10.82 -4.54
C GLU A 157 1.80 -10.84 -3.30
N ALA A 158 2.25 -9.66 -2.82
CA ALA A 158 3.08 -9.56 -1.63
C ALA A 158 2.35 -10.02 -0.34
N ALA A 159 1.06 -9.72 -0.21
CA ALA A 159 0.23 -10.16 0.91
C ALA A 159 0.06 -11.68 0.92
N LEU A 160 -0.20 -12.28 -0.25
CA LEU A 160 -0.31 -13.74 -0.40
C LEU A 160 1.00 -14.46 -0.07
N ARG A 161 2.15 -13.91 -0.49
CA ARG A 161 3.48 -14.46 -0.14
C ARG A 161 3.67 -14.58 1.37
N THR A 162 3.24 -13.55 2.11
CA THR A 162 3.35 -13.51 3.58
C THR A 162 2.30 -14.37 4.25
N ALA A 163 1.03 -14.23 3.86
CA ALA A 163 -0.08 -14.95 4.47
C ALA A 163 0.11 -16.47 4.38
N TYR A 164 0.58 -16.99 3.23
CA TYR A 164 0.85 -18.41 3.08
C TYR A 164 1.88 -18.91 4.10
N GLU A 165 3.06 -18.30 4.19
CA GLU A 165 4.11 -18.81 5.08
C GLU A 165 3.76 -18.61 6.57
N VAL A 166 3.06 -17.53 6.91
CA VAL A 166 2.62 -17.26 8.28
C VAL A 166 1.52 -18.24 8.71
N ILE A 167 0.54 -18.54 7.84
CA ILE A 167 -0.55 -19.48 8.15
C ILE A 167 -0.01 -20.91 8.21
N THR A 168 0.76 -21.33 7.20
CA THR A 168 1.15 -22.73 7.03
C THR A 168 2.38 -23.11 7.85
N GLY A 169 3.22 -22.13 8.23
CA GLY A 169 4.56 -22.38 8.76
C GLY A 169 5.51 -23.07 7.77
N LYS A 170 5.07 -23.27 6.52
CA LYS A 170 5.81 -23.95 5.44
C LYS A 170 6.38 -22.91 4.49
N GLY A 171 7.47 -23.26 3.82
CA GLY A 171 8.01 -22.44 2.75
C GLY A 171 7.07 -22.43 1.54
N LEU A 172 6.83 -21.25 0.97
CA LEU A 172 6.00 -21.10 -0.23
C LEU A 172 6.74 -21.69 -1.45
N PRO A 173 6.13 -22.66 -2.18
CA PRO A 173 6.80 -23.34 -3.28
C PRO A 173 6.98 -22.47 -4.52
N ASN A 174 6.08 -21.51 -4.77
CA ASN A 174 6.18 -20.55 -5.86
C ASN A 174 5.83 -19.13 -5.37
N LEU A 175 6.75 -18.18 -5.56
CA LEU A 175 6.57 -16.79 -5.17
C LEU A 175 5.70 -15.98 -6.13
N ASN A 176 5.57 -16.45 -7.37
CA ASN A 176 4.95 -15.71 -8.45
C ASN A 176 3.46 -16.08 -8.54
N PHE A 177 2.61 -15.17 -8.08
CA PHE A 177 1.16 -15.25 -8.26
C PHE A 177 0.78 -14.53 -9.55
N THR A 178 1.02 -15.17 -10.70
CA THR A 178 0.87 -14.54 -12.01
C THR A 178 -0.58 -14.20 -12.37
N GLU A 179 -1.54 -14.87 -11.78
CA GLU A 179 -2.99 -14.71 -12.00
C GLU A 179 -3.49 -13.34 -11.54
N VAL A 180 -2.80 -12.70 -10.60
CA VAL A 180 -3.15 -11.35 -10.12
C VAL A 180 -2.38 -10.24 -10.85
N ARG A 181 -1.46 -10.59 -11.75
CA ARG A 181 -0.65 -9.64 -12.54
C ARG A 181 -1.37 -9.20 -13.81
N GLY A 182 -0.83 -8.18 -14.48
CA GLY A 182 -1.35 -7.69 -15.77
C GLY A 182 -2.37 -6.57 -15.66
N LEU A 183 -2.92 -6.17 -16.81
CA LEU A 183 -3.69 -4.93 -17.02
C LEU A 183 -5.19 -5.15 -17.27
N GLU A 184 -5.69 -6.36 -17.02
CA GLU A 184 -7.13 -6.62 -16.99
C GLU A 184 -7.77 -5.88 -15.81
N GLY A 185 -8.93 -5.25 -16.06
CA GLY A 185 -9.54 -4.30 -15.12
C GLY A 185 -9.96 -4.90 -13.78
N ILE A 186 -10.38 -6.17 -13.79
CA ILE A 186 -10.60 -7.02 -12.61
C ILE A 186 -9.89 -8.33 -12.88
N LYS A 187 -9.08 -8.78 -11.93
CA LYS A 187 -8.37 -10.06 -11.96
C LYS A 187 -8.79 -10.85 -10.74
N GLU A 188 -8.94 -12.15 -10.90
CA GLU A 188 -9.44 -13.04 -9.85
C GLU A 188 -8.51 -14.25 -9.74
N SER A 189 -8.30 -14.73 -8.53
CA SER A 189 -7.56 -15.97 -8.29
C SER A 189 -8.11 -16.69 -7.06
N THR A 190 -7.90 -18.01 -7.01
CA THR A 190 -8.15 -18.82 -5.82
C THR A 190 -6.82 -19.38 -5.36
N VAL A 191 -6.45 -19.06 -4.12
CA VAL A 191 -5.19 -19.50 -3.52
C VAL A 191 -5.50 -20.52 -2.44
N ASP A 192 -4.94 -21.71 -2.57
CA ASP A 192 -5.01 -22.73 -1.53
C ASP A 192 -3.92 -22.48 -0.47
N ILE A 193 -4.35 -22.20 0.76
CA ILE A 193 -3.48 -22.04 1.92
C ILE A 193 -3.74 -23.19 2.89
N ASP A 194 -3.05 -24.32 2.69
CA ASP A 194 -3.13 -25.52 3.54
C ASP A 194 -4.55 -26.10 3.66
N GLY A 195 -5.30 -26.15 2.55
CA GLY A 195 -6.68 -26.62 2.47
C GLY A 195 -7.72 -25.51 2.65
N LEU A 196 -7.31 -24.27 2.93
CA LEU A 196 -8.18 -23.10 2.93
C LEU A 196 -8.16 -22.44 1.54
N GLU A 197 -9.24 -22.59 0.78
CA GLU A 197 -9.41 -21.89 -0.49
C GLU A 197 -9.75 -20.42 -0.27
N LEU A 198 -8.77 -19.54 -0.52
CA LEU A 198 -8.92 -18.10 -0.43
C LEU A 198 -9.17 -17.52 -1.82
N LYS A 199 -10.41 -17.09 -2.08
CA LYS A 199 -10.74 -16.32 -3.28
C LYS A 199 -10.33 -14.87 -3.12
N VAL A 200 -9.57 -14.37 -4.09
CA VAL A 200 -9.06 -12.99 -4.08
C VAL A 200 -9.39 -12.27 -5.38
N ALA A 201 -9.53 -10.94 -5.30
CA ALA A 201 -9.71 -10.09 -6.46
C ALA A 201 -8.76 -8.89 -6.45
N VAL A 202 -8.37 -8.44 -7.63
CA VAL A 202 -7.61 -7.21 -7.85
C VAL A 202 -8.36 -6.36 -8.85
N ALA A 203 -8.71 -5.14 -8.47
CA ALA A 203 -9.32 -4.16 -9.35
C ALA A 203 -8.46 -2.91 -9.49
N HIS A 204 -8.30 -2.43 -10.72
CA HIS A 204 -7.73 -1.12 -10.97
C HIS A 204 -8.68 -0.22 -11.75
N GLY A 205 -8.77 1.04 -11.32
CA GLY A 205 -9.78 1.99 -11.79
C GLY A 205 -11.07 1.92 -10.97
N LEU A 206 -11.56 3.09 -10.53
CA LEU A 206 -12.74 3.19 -9.65
C LEU A 206 -14.04 2.66 -10.29
N GLY A 207 -14.12 2.62 -11.63
CA GLY A 207 -15.24 1.98 -12.33
C GLY A 207 -15.30 0.47 -12.10
N ASN A 208 -14.15 -0.20 -11.97
CA ASN A 208 -14.07 -1.62 -11.64
C ASN A 208 -14.28 -1.86 -10.14
N ALA A 209 -13.73 -0.99 -9.28
CA ALA A 209 -14.00 -1.00 -7.84
C ALA A 209 -15.51 -0.96 -7.54
N LYS A 210 -16.26 -0.11 -8.26
CA LYS A 210 -17.72 -0.02 -8.15
C LYS A 210 -18.43 -1.35 -8.41
N LYS A 211 -17.93 -2.18 -9.33
CA LYS A 211 -18.52 -3.50 -9.62
C LYS A 211 -18.35 -4.46 -8.46
N LEU A 212 -17.15 -4.50 -7.86
CA LEU A 212 -16.86 -5.35 -6.70
C LEU A 212 -17.64 -4.90 -5.46
N LEU A 213 -17.72 -3.60 -5.19
CA LEU A 213 -18.52 -3.09 -4.06
C LEU A 213 -20.00 -3.46 -4.18
N LYS A 214 -20.57 -3.40 -5.39
CA LYS A 214 -21.96 -3.84 -5.62
C LYS A 214 -22.18 -5.33 -5.31
N GLN A 215 -21.17 -6.18 -5.48
CA GLN A 215 -21.26 -7.59 -5.09
C GLN A 215 -21.28 -7.72 -3.55
N ILE A 216 -20.49 -6.90 -2.86
CA ILE A 216 -20.46 -6.85 -1.39
C ILE A 216 -21.80 -6.35 -0.85
N GLU A 217 -22.34 -5.25 -1.37
CA GLU A 217 -23.65 -4.69 -0.96
C GLU A 217 -24.79 -5.71 -1.07
N LYS A 218 -24.73 -6.60 -2.07
CA LYS A 218 -25.72 -7.64 -2.29
C LYS A 218 -25.50 -8.90 -1.45
N GLY A 219 -24.37 -9.00 -0.74
CA GLY A 219 -23.96 -10.24 -0.06
C GLY A 219 -23.56 -11.37 -1.02
N GLU A 220 -23.22 -11.04 -2.27
CA GLU A 220 -22.89 -12.00 -3.34
C GLU A 220 -21.37 -12.13 -3.58
N SER A 221 -20.55 -11.31 -2.90
CA SER A 221 -19.09 -11.30 -3.08
C SER A 221 -18.46 -12.62 -2.61
N PRO A 222 -17.78 -13.38 -3.51
CA PRO A 222 -17.16 -14.65 -3.14
C PRO A 222 -15.76 -14.49 -2.53
N TYR A 223 -15.22 -13.27 -2.49
CA TYR A 223 -13.83 -13.02 -2.12
C TYR A 223 -13.65 -12.88 -0.61
N ALA A 224 -12.47 -13.27 -0.14
CA ALA A 224 -11.98 -12.99 1.19
C ALA A 224 -11.07 -11.74 1.23
N PHE A 225 -10.35 -11.46 0.13
CA PHE A 225 -9.44 -10.32 0.06
C PHE A 225 -9.49 -9.62 -1.30
N ILE A 226 -9.55 -8.30 -1.31
CA ILE A 226 -9.67 -7.48 -2.52
C ILE A 226 -8.63 -6.35 -2.52
N GLU A 227 -7.77 -6.31 -3.53
CA GLU A 227 -6.92 -5.14 -3.80
C GLU A 227 -7.68 -4.14 -4.69
N ILE A 228 -7.71 -2.86 -4.28
CA ILE A 228 -8.28 -1.79 -5.11
C ILE A 228 -7.27 -0.66 -5.31
N MET A 229 -6.93 -0.43 -6.57
CA MET A 229 -6.12 0.69 -7.02
C MET A 229 -6.96 1.70 -7.79
N ALA A 230 -6.94 2.97 -7.41
CA ALA A 230 -7.74 3.99 -8.09
C ALA A 230 -7.32 4.25 -9.56
N CYS A 231 -6.03 4.07 -9.87
CA CYS A 231 -5.46 4.43 -11.17
C CYS A 231 -5.34 3.21 -12.10
N PRO A 232 -5.57 3.36 -13.43
CA PRO A 232 -5.37 2.27 -14.39
C PRO A 232 -3.91 1.78 -14.41
N GLY A 233 -3.71 0.48 -14.18
CA GLY A 233 -2.40 -0.17 -14.05
C GLY A 233 -1.76 -0.06 -12.66
N GLY A 234 -2.42 0.57 -11.68
CA GLY A 234 -1.85 0.81 -10.35
C GLY A 234 -1.09 2.13 -10.25
N CYS A 235 -0.22 2.24 -9.24
CA CYS A 235 0.54 3.45 -8.94
C CYS A 235 1.49 3.87 -10.08
N ILE A 236 1.99 2.93 -10.88
CA ILE A 236 2.79 3.21 -12.10
C ILE A 236 2.07 4.09 -13.13
N GLY A 237 0.74 4.15 -13.08
CA GLY A 237 -0.14 4.93 -13.93
C GLY A 237 -0.76 6.14 -13.21
N GLY A 238 -0.26 6.47 -12.02
CA GLY A 238 -0.81 7.51 -11.16
C GLY A 238 -0.69 8.92 -11.74
N GLY A 239 -1.56 9.82 -11.28
CA GLY A 239 -1.65 11.19 -11.76
C GLY A 239 -0.43 12.08 -11.47
N GLY A 240 0.57 11.59 -10.73
CA GLY A 240 1.87 12.24 -10.49
C GLY A 240 2.97 11.86 -11.47
N GLN A 241 2.72 10.90 -12.36
CA GLN A 241 3.69 10.38 -13.33
C GLN A 241 3.94 11.33 -14.52
N PRO A 242 5.03 11.17 -15.30
CA PRO A 242 5.24 11.90 -16.54
C PRO A 242 4.00 11.91 -17.45
N ILE A 243 3.70 13.09 -18.03
CA ILE A 243 2.54 13.31 -18.89
C ILE A 243 2.68 12.46 -20.17
N LYS A 244 1.56 12.11 -20.81
CA LYS A 244 1.50 11.27 -22.02
C LYS A 244 1.93 9.81 -21.80
N SER A 245 1.84 9.31 -20.57
CA SER A 245 2.06 7.88 -20.28
C SER A 245 0.97 7.01 -20.94
N THR A 246 1.36 6.25 -21.96
CA THR A 246 0.49 5.28 -22.66
C THR A 246 0.38 3.97 -21.88
N MET A 247 -0.50 3.06 -22.32
CA MET A 247 -0.56 1.71 -21.73
C MET A 247 0.74 0.94 -21.94
N ASP A 248 1.42 1.10 -23.08
CA ASP A 248 2.73 0.46 -23.33
C ASP A 248 3.81 0.99 -22.39
N VAL A 249 3.81 2.30 -22.11
CA VAL A 249 4.74 2.89 -21.13
C VAL A 249 4.46 2.35 -19.72
N LYS A 250 3.19 2.14 -19.37
CA LYS A 250 2.82 1.53 -18.09
C LYS A 250 3.27 0.07 -18.02
N ALA A 251 3.11 -0.71 -19.09
CA ALA A 251 3.62 -2.07 -19.15
C ALA A 251 5.14 -2.11 -18.90
N LYS A 252 5.92 -1.27 -19.59
CA LYS A 252 7.37 -1.17 -19.35
C LYS A 252 7.75 -0.80 -17.92
N ARG A 253 6.97 0.06 -17.26
CA ARG A 253 7.17 0.40 -15.83
C ARG A 253 6.85 -0.78 -14.91
N ILE A 254 5.82 -1.56 -15.25
CA ILE A 254 5.46 -2.79 -14.53
C ILE A 254 6.58 -3.82 -14.68
N ASP A 255 7.05 -4.05 -15.90
CA ASP A 255 8.14 -4.99 -16.18
C ASP A 255 9.40 -4.61 -15.40
N ALA A 256 9.75 -3.32 -15.35
CA ALA A 256 10.90 -2.84 -14.60
C ALA A 256 10.82 -3.14 -13.09
N ILE A 257 9.65 -2.98 -12.45
CA ILE A 257 9.52 -3.28 -11.01
C ILE A 257 9.46 -4.77 -10.71
N TYR A 258 8.96 -5.59 -11.64
CA TYR A 258 9.03 -7.05 -11.51
C TYR A 258 10.46 -7.57 -11.72
N GLN A 259 11.22 -6.96 -12.63
CA GLN A 259 12.64 -7.25 -12.77
C GLN A 259 13.40 -6.95 -11.47
N ILE A 260 13.12 -5.81 -10.83
CA ILE A 260 13.69 -5.49 -9.51
C ILE A 260 13.32 -6.56 -8.46
N ASP A 261 12.09 -7.05 -8.43
CA ASP A 261 11.72 -8.16 -7.54
C ASP A 261 12.52 -9.42 -7.83
N GLU A 262 12.73 -9.79 -9.09
CA GLU A 262 13.51 -10.96 -9.49
C GLU A 262 15.01 -10.84 -9.15
N ASP A 263 15.57 -9.63 -9.27
CA ASP A 263 16.99 -9.37 -9.04
C ASP A 263 17.36 -9.24 -7.56
N LEU A 264 16.38 -8.93 -6.68
CA LEU A 264 16.63 -8.77 -5.26
C LEU A 264 16.76 -10.13 -4.52
N PRO A 265 17.74 -10.28 -3.62
CA PRO A 265 17.92 -11.52 -2.85
C PRO A 265 16.78 -11.74 -1.84
N LEU A 266 16.16 -10.65 -1.36
CA LEU A 266 15.02 -10.69 -0.46
C LEU A 266 13.75 -10.33 -1.23
N ARG A 267 12.82 -11.29 -1.34
CA ARG A 267 11.57 -11.16 -2.11
C ARG A 267 10.29 -11.33 -1.28
N LYS A 268 10.45 -11.40 0.04
CA LYS A 268 9.39 -11.69 1.02
C LYS A 268 9.47 -10.66 2.14
N SER A 269 8.41 -9.92 2.38
CA SER A 269 8.38 -8.84 3.37
C SER A 269 8.72 -9.32 4.79
N HIS A 270 8.21 -10.49 5.21
CA HIS A 270 8.52 -11.11 6.50
C HIS A 270 9.93 -11.70 6.62
N LYS A 271 10.77 -11.53 5.60
CA LYS A 271 12.20 -11.88 5.62
C LYS A 271 13.10 -10.64 5.56
N ASN A 272 12.53 -9.44 5.59
CA ASN A 272 13.30 -8.20 5.65
C ASN A 272 13.94 -8.05 7.06
N PRO A 273 15.27 -8.11 7.20
CA PRO A 273 15.91 -8.10 8.51
C PRO A 273 15.65 -6.79 9.28
N ASP A 274 15.69 -5.64 8.61
CA ASP A 274 15.48 -4.34 9.24
C ASP A 274 14.04 -4.20 9.77
N VAL A 275 13.08 -4.77 9.05
CA VAL A 275 11.68 -4.81 9.49
C VAL A 275 11.52 -5.72 10.71
N MET A 276 12.13 -6.90 10.70
CA MET A 276 12.09 -7.82 11.84
C MET A 276 12.75 -7.21 13.08
N GLU A 277 13.87 -6.53 12.90
CA GLU A 277 14.55 -5.80 13.96
C GLU A 277 13.68 -4.65 14.51
N LEU A 278 12.98 -3.92 13.64
CA LEU A 278 12.03 -2.87 14.04
C LEU A 278 10.89 -3.44 14.90
N TYR A 279 10.34 -4.60 14.55
CA TYR A 279 9.36 -5.28 15.40
C TYR A 279 9.96 -5.69 16.74
N GLU A 280 11.09 -6.38 16.74
CA GLU A 280 11.75 -6.86 17.96
C GLU A 280 12.10 -5.73 18.93
N LYS A 281 12.66 -4.63 18.42
CA LYS A 281 13.19 -3.53 19.25
C LYS A 281 12.17 -2.46 19.58
N TYR A 282 11.12 -2.30 18.77
CA TYR A 282 10.26 -1.12 18.87
C TYR A 282 8.77 -1.39 18.79
N LEU A 283 8.28 -2.09 17.77
CA LEU A 283 6.83 -2.24 17.53
C LEU A 283 6.19 -3.39 18.32
N GLY A 284 7.00 -4.38 18.75
CA GLY A 284 6.53 -5.61 19.38
C GLY A 284 6.08 -6.64 18.35
N GLU A 285 4.77 -6.85 18.24
CA GLU A 285 4.16 -7.81 17.33
C GLU A 285 3.19 -7.13 16.35
N PRO A 286 2.98 -7.68 15.15
CA PRO A 286 1.92 -7.21 14.25
C PRO A 286 0.55 -7.22 14.96
N LEU A 287 -0.26 -6.20 14.70
CA LEU A 287 -1.53 -5.92 15.36
C LEU A 287 -1.45 -5.72 16.90
N GLY A 288 -0.25 -5.58 17.47
CA GLY A 288 -0.03 -5.25 18.87
C GLY A 288 -0.35 -3.78 19.18
N HIS A 289 -0.34 -3.38 20.45
CA HIS A 289 -0.72 -2.02 20.86
C HIS A 289 0.08 -0.92 20.11
N LYS A 290 1.41 -1.04 20.11
CA LYS A 290 2.29 -0.01 19.54
C LYS A 290 2.27 -0.01 18.01
N SER A 291 2.20 -1.18 17.38
CA SER A 291 2.02 -1.24 15.93
C SER A 291 0.66 -0.72 15.51
N HIS A 292 -0.41 -1.00 16.27
CA HIS A 292 -1.74 -0.45 16.00
C HIS A 292 -1.78 1.07 16.13
N GLU A 293 -1.17 1.64 17.16
CA GLU A 293 -1.08 3.09 17.36
C GLU A 293 -0.37 3.79 16.20
N LEU A 294 0.78 3.26 15.76
CA LEU A 294 1.63 3.91 14.78
C LEU A 294 1.27 3.57 13.33
N LEU A 295 0.88 2.33 13.07
CA LEU A 295 0.74 1.76 11.73
C LEU A 295 -0.71 1.54 11.32
N HIS A 296 -1.70 1.71 12.20
CA HIS A 296 -3.11 1.61 11.83
C HIS A 296 -3.82 2.95 11.92
N THR A 297 -4.95 3.05 11.24
CA THR A 297 -5.78 4.23 11.15
C THR A 297 -7.25 3.84 11.11
N HIS A 298 -8.10 4.85 11.07
CA HIS A 298 -9.54 4.70 10.93
C HIS A 298 -10.03 5.57 9.76
N TYR A 299 -11.20 5.19 9.25
CA TYR A 299 -11.87 5.90 8.17
C TYR A 299 -13.18 6.47 8.70
N LYS A 300 -13.69 7.51 8.06
CA LYS A 300 -14.95 8.13 8.44
C LYS A 300 -15.78 8.44 7.21
N SER A 301 -17.09 8.31 7.35
CA SER A 301 -18.01 8.85 6.36
C SER A 301 -17.70 10.33 6.15
N ARG A 302 -17.48 10.72 4.90
CA ARG A 302 -17.30 12.13 4.54
C ARG A 302 -18.62 12.80 4.17
N GLY A 303 -19.65 12.00 3.87
CA GLY A 303 -20.88 12.45 3.23
C GLY A 303 -20.62 13.10 1.86
N LEU A 304 -21.53 12.94 0.92
CA LEU A 304 -21.52 13.82 -0.26
C LEU A 304 -22.10 15.16 0.17
N LYS A 305 -21.31 16.24 0.08
CA LYS A 305 -21.82 17.61 0.29
C LYS A 305 -23.02 17.93 -0.62
N TYR A 306 -23.07 17.27 -1.78
CA TYR A 306 -24.19 17.31 -2.72
C TYR A 306 -24.42 15.89 -3.26
N ASN A 307 -25.59 15.32 -3.01
CA ASN A 307 -25.99 14.04 -3.58
C ASN A 307 -26.81 14.30 -4.86
N PHE A 308 -26.24 13.99 -6.01
CA PHE A 308 -26.91 14.11 -7.31
C PHE A 308 -27.37 12.75 -7.86
N ALA A 309 -27.41 11.71 -7.03
CA ALA A 309 -27.89 10.39 -7.48
C ALA A 309 -29.30 10.46 -8.06
N GLU A 310 -30.17 11.28 -7.45
CA GLU A 310 -31.54 11.54 -7.91
C GLU A 310 -31.63 12.29 -9.25
N LEU A 311 -30.53 12.92 -9.73
CA LEU A 311 -30.48 13.62 -11.02
C LEU A 311 -29.89 12.76 -12.15
N MET A 312 -29.45 11.53 -11.85
CA MET A 312 -28.80 10.63 -12.81
C MET A 312 -29.58 9.32 -13.05
N GLU A 313 -30.83 9.24 -12.55
CA GLU A 313 -31.85 8.30 -13.02
C GLU A 313 -32.55 8.84 -14.27
#